data_AF-A0A1S3QHF4-F1
#
_entry.id   AF-A0A1S3QHF4-F1
#
_cell.length_a   1.000
_cell.length_b   1.000
_cell.length_c   1.000
_cell.angle_alpha   90.00
_cell.angle_beta   90.00
_cell.angle_gamma   90.00
#
_symmetry.space_group_name_H-M   'P 1'
#
loop_
_entity.id
_entity.type
_entity.pdbx_description
1 polymer ?
#
loop_
_entity_poly.entity_id
_entity_poly.type
_entity_poly.pdbx_seq_one_letter_code
_entity_poly.pdbx_strand_id
1 'polypeptide(L)'
;MAVPGDVRGRGLSGLPDMNGEEEEEEESHEVLLSVFAQHGQLGLCFYDSRDFTLHYMPDTSDNHELQLLARVVQEVSPHVIITSAKQERCMVQFVQGLGGNPDYRPEVVTYPYVDFGLEVSKQRLLSAHFPFLPPAVSERERISYLSSCISFDSPLMVSSPPPSW
;
A
#
# COMPACT_ATOMS: atom_id res chain seq x y z
N MET A 1 -5.61 38.79 74.76
CA MET A 1 -7.05 38.49 74.94
C MET A 1 -7.62 38.19 73.56
N ALA A 2 -8.39 37.09 73.44
CA ALA A 2 -9.22 36.64 72.30
C ALA A 2 -8.55 36.04 71.02
N VAL A 3 -8.97 34.80 70.73
CA VAL A 3 -8.91 33.96 69.50
C VAL A 3 -10.22 34.15 68.67
N PRO A 4 -10.52 33.44 67.56
CA PRO A 4 -9.84 33.16 66.27
C PRO A 4 -10.78 33.40 65.04
N GLY A 5 -10.29 33.15 63.81
CA GLY A 5 -11.07 33.09 62.54
C GLY A 5 -10.12 33.41 61.37
N ASP A 6 -10.06 32.72 60.24
CA ASP A 6 -11.15 32.24 59.40
C ASP A 6 -10.64 31.13 58.43
N VAL A 7 -11.63 30.46 57.88
CA VAL A 7 -11.68 29.15 57.24
C VAL A 7 -10.89 29.06 55.93
N ARG A 8 -10.14 27.97 55.85
CA ARG A 8 -9.56 27.35 54.66
C ARG A 8 -10.67 26.91 53.70
N GLY A 9 -10.79 27.55 52.53
CA GLY A 9 -11.82 27.17 51.55
C GLY A 9 -11.74 27.93 50.23
N ARG A 10 -10.55 28.07 49.63
CA ARG A 10 -10.44 28.61 48.26
C ARG A 10 -10.82 27.49 47.28
N GLY A 11 -12.10 27.46 46.89
CA GLY A 11 -12.58 26.67 45.77
C GLY A 11 -11.89 27.13 44.49
N LEU A 12 -10.94 26.34 44.01
CA LEU A 12 -10.34 26.48 42.69
C LEU A 12 -11.32 25.90 41.68
N SER A 13 -12.25 26.74 41.23
CA SER A 13 -12.97 26.56 39.97
C SER A 13 -11.99 26.85 38.83
N GLY A 14 -11.21 25.84 38.46
CA GLY A 14 -10.39 25.82 37.26
C GLY A 14 -10.70 24.54 36.50
N LEU A 15 -11.80 24.54 35.76
CA LEU A 15 -12.03 23.54 34.71
C LEU A 15 -10.94 23.76 33.65
N PRO A 16 -10.20 22.72 33.23
CA PRO A 16 -9.46 22.82 31.99
C PRO A 16 -10.47 22.76 30.83
N ASP A 17 -10.44 23.78 29.98
CA ASP A 17 -10.96 23.74 28.61
C ASP A 17 -10.30 22.55 27.90
N MET A 18 -11.00 21.43 27.87
CA MET A 18 -10.69 20.32 26.98
C MET A 18 -11.39 20.61 25.65
N ASN A 19 -10.95 21.67 24.98
CA ASN A 19 -11.13 21.80 23.54
C ASN A 19 -10.15 20.82 22.89
N GLY A 20 -10.49 19.54 22.96
CA GLY A 20 -9.91 18.54 22.08
C GLY A 20 -10.45 18.86 20.70
N GLU A 21 -9.76 19.74 19.99
CA GLU A 21 -9.72 19.71 18.55
C GLU A 21 -9.13 18.32 18.24
N GLU A 22 -10.03 17.34 18.10
CA GLU A 22 -9.76 16.18 17.26
C GLU A 22 -9.43 16.79 15.91
N GLU A 23 -8.14 17.02 15.66
CA GLU A 23 -7.63 17.14 14.30
C GLU A 23 -8.19 15.91 13.60
N GLU A 24 -9.26 16.10 12.82
CA GLU A 24 -9.63 15.15 11.78
C GLU A 24 -8.32 14.97 11.01
N GLU A 25 -7.61 13.86 11.26
CA GLU A 25 -6.57 13.39 10.37
C GLU A 25 -7.28 13.34 9.01
N GLU A 26 -7.05 14.35 8.16
CA GLU A 26 -7.47 14.30 6.77
C GLU A 26 -6.90 12.98 6.29
N GLU A 27 -7.78 11.99 6.05
CA GLU A 27 -7.39 10.67 5.59
C GLU A 27 -6.48 10.89 4.39
N SER A 28 -5.17 10.76 4.62
CA SER A 28 -4.18 11.13 3.63
C SER A 28 -4.35 10.15 2.50
N HIS A 29 -4.95 10.61 1.41
CA HIS A 29 -5.17 9.77 0.26
C HIS A 29 -3.82 9.32 -0.26
N GLU A 30 -3.64 8.01 -0.31
CA GLU A 30 -2.41 7.39 -0.73
C GLU A 30 -2.72 6.32 -1.76
N VAL A 31 -1.85 6.25 -2.77
CA VAL A 31 -1.91 5.22 -3.79
C VAL A 31 -0.58 4.50 -3.79
N LEU A 32 -0.65 3.19 -3.50
CA LEU A 32 0.52 2.34 -3.40
C LEU A 32 0.58 1.47 -4.65
N LEU A 33 1.52 1.77 -5.54
CA LEU A 33 1.80 0.95 -6.72
C LEU A 33 2.86 -0.08 -6.38
N SER A 34 2.54 -1.37 -6.52
CA SER A 34 3.55 -2.42 -6.52
C SER A 34 3.75 -2.96 -7.92
N VAL A 35 5.01 -3.03 -8.34
CA VAL A 35 5.38 -3.27 -9.73
C VAL A 35 6.57 -4.21 -9.83
N PHE A 36 6.49 -5.11 -10.79
CA PHE A 36 7.49 -6.12 -11.04
C PHE A 36 7.69 -6.31 -12.56
N ALA A 37 8.90 -6.01 -13.03
CA ALA A 37 9.27 -6.13 -14.44
C ALA A 37 10.33 -7.22 -14.61
N GLN A 38 10.05 -8.21 -15.46
CA GLN A 38 10.96 -9.30 -15.74
C GLN A 38 10.78 -9.82 -17.18
N HIS A 39 11.88 -10.06 -17.88
CA HIS A 39 11.91 -10.62 -19.24
C HIS A 39 11.06 -9.84 -20.27
N GLY A 40 10.98 -8.52 -20.12
CA GLY A 40 10.16 -7.66 -21.00
C GLY A 40 8.65 -7.75 -20.73
N GLN A 41 8.25 -8.39 -19.64
CA GLN A 41 6.88 -8.39 -19.15
C GLN A 41 6.79 -7.55 -17.88
N LEU A 42 5.63 -6.93 -17.70
CA LEU A 42 5.28 -6.09 -16.58
C LEU A 42 4.06 -6.67 -15.88
N GLY A 43 4.21 -6.99 -14.60
CA GLY A 43 3.10 -7.25 -13.68
C GLY A 43 3.04 -6.12 -12.66
N LEU A 44 1.84 -5.61 -12.41
CA LEU A 44 1.64 -4.57 -11.40
C LEU A 44 0.26 -4.67 -10.76
N CYS A 45 0.18 -4.11 -9.58
CA CYS A 45 -1.07 -3.85 -8.88
C CYS A 45 -0.94 -2.54 -8.11
N PHE A 46 -2.03 -1.79 -7.96
CA PHE A 46 -2.04 -0.63 -7.09
C PHE A 46 -3.25 -0.63 -6.18
N TYR A 47 -3.04 -0.17 -4.96
CA TYR A 47 -4.06 -0.01 -3.95
C TYR A 47 -4.39 1.46 -3.79
N ASP A 48 -5.67 1.81 -3.87
CA ASP A 48 -6.19 3.15 -3.65
C ASP A 48 -6.85 3.23 -2.25
N SER A 49 -6.33 4.08 -1.37
CA SER A 49 -6.88 4.22 -0.03
C SER A 49 -8.21 4.97 0.03
N ARG A 50 -8.62 5.70 -1.02
CA ARG A 50 -9.91 6.42 -1.06
C ARG A 50 -11.10 5.47 -0.99
N ASP A 51 -11.01 4.36 -1.72
CA ASP A 51 -12.12 3.43 -1.91
C ASP A 51 -11.78 2.00 -1.49
N PHE A 52 -10.59 1.81 -0.90
CA PHE A 52 -10.05 0.52 -0.47
C PHE A 52 -10.00 -0.51 -1.60
N THR A 53 -9.83 -0.05 -2.85
CA THR A 53 -9.81 -0.92 -4.02
C THR A 53 -8.39 -1.31 -4.40
N LEU A 54 -8.24 -2.59 -4.69
CA LEU A 54 -7.05 -3.14 -5.31
C LEU A 54 -7.27 -3.32 -6.81
N HIS A 55 -6.50 -2.61 -7.61
CA HIS A 55 -6.42 -2.79 -9.05
C HIS A 55 -5.20 -3.63 -9.41
N TYR A 56 -5.34 -4.52 -10.39
CA TYR A 56 -4.24 -5.34 -10.89
C TYR A 56 -4.23 -5.33 -12.42
N MET A 57 -3.04 -5.49 -12.98
CA MET A 57 -2.84 -5.65 -14.41
C MET A 57 -2.18 -7.02 -14.65
N PRO A 58 -2.77 -7.88 -15.50
CA PRO A 58 -2.14 -9.16 -15.85
C PRO A 58 -0.80 -8.93 -16.54
N ASP A 59 0.01 -9.98 -16.63
CA ASP A 59 1.35 -9.92 -17.20
C ASP A 59 1.28 -9.38 -18.64
N THR A 60 1.73 -8.14 -18.81
CA THR A 60 1.61 -7.42 -20.07
C THR A 60 3.00 -7.16 -20.62
N SER A 61 3.19 -7.36 -21.92
CA SER A 61 4.45 -7.03 -22.57
C SER A 61 4.69 -5.52 -22.51
N ASP A 62 5.87 -5.12 -22.04
CA ASP A 62 6.34 -3.74 -22.10
C ASP A 62 7.64 -3.67 -22.91
N ASN A 63 7.99 -2.49 -23.38
CA ASN A 63 9.26 -2.27 -24.07
C ASN A 63 10.40 -2.05 -23.08
N HIS A 64 11.63 -2.06 -23.57
CA HIS A 64 12.83 -1.84 -22.73
C HIS A 64 12.89 -0.44 -22.08
N GLU A 65 12.09 0.51 -22.56
CA GLU A 65 11.96 1.86 -22.02
C GLU A 65 10.86 1.97 -20.94
N LEU A 66 10.12 0.88 -20.69
CA LEU A 66 9.00 0.82 -19.76
C LEU A 66 7.93 1.89 -20.02
N GLN A 67 7.60 2.13 -21.30
CA GLN A 67 6.63 3.17 -21.66
C GLN A 67 5.23 2.88 -21.14
N LEU A 68 4.83 1.60 -21.01
CA LEU A 68 3.55 1.26 -20.41
C LEU A 68 3.56 1.64 -18.93
N LEU A 69 4.61 1.28 -18.19
CA LEU A 69 4.76 1.69 -16.79
C LEU A 69 4.75 3.22 -16.63
N ALA A 70 5.41 3.94 -17.53
CA ALA A 70 5.43 5.41 -17.51
C ALA A 70 4.00 6.00 -17.62
N ARG A 71 3.16 5.43 -18.50
CA ARG A 71 1.76 5.85 -18.62
C ARG A 71 0.96 5.53 -17.37
N VAL A 72 1.13 4.33 -16.81
CA VAL A 72 0.47 3.93 -15.56
C VAL A 72 0.83 4.90 -14.44
N VAL A 73 2.12 5.24 -14.27
CA VAL A 73 2.56 6.21 -13.26
C VAL A 73 1.98 7.61 -13.53
N GLN A 74 1.87 8.03 -14.79
CA GLN A 74 1.29 9.33 -15.14
C GLN A 74 -0.22 9.39 -14.85
N GLU A 75 -0.96 8.30 -15.11
CA GLU A 75 -2.41 8.24 -14.94
C GLU A 75 -2.81 8.00 -13.48
N VAL A 76 -2.09 7.12 -12.78
CA VAL A 76 -2.37 6.73 -11.39
C VAL A 76 -1.75 7.70 -10.39
N SER A 77 -0.62 8.33 -10.75
CA SER A 77 0.16 9.23 -9.89
C SER A 77 0.39 8.64 -8.48
N PRO A 78 1.03 7.45 -8.37
CA PRO A 78 1.19 6.79 -7.08
C PRO A 78 2.05 7.60 -6.12
N HIS A 79 1.73 7.53 -4.83
CA HIS A 79 2.51 8.16 -3.77
C HIS A 79 3.73 7.29 -3.42
N VAL A 80 3.54 5.97 -3.44
CA VAL A 80 4.56 4.98 -3.12
C VAL A 80 4.68 3.98 -4.27
N ILE A 81 5.91 3.69 -4.68
CA ILE A 81 6.25 2.65 -5.64
C ILE A 81 7.03 1.55 -4.91
N ILE A 82 6.45 0.37 -4.84
CA ILE A 82 7.00 -0.82 -4.23
C ILE A 82 7.55 -1.73 -5.33
N THR A 83 8.78 -2.21 -5.15
CA THR A 83 9.46 -3.08 -6.13
C THR A 83 10.44 -4.00 -5.43
N SER A 84 10.91 -5.04 -6.13
CA SER A 84 11.99 -5.87 -5.63
C SER A 84 13.33 -5.15 -5.62
N ALA A 85 14.22 -5.53 -4.70
CA ALA A 85 15.63 -5.15 -4.70
C ALA A 85 16.42 -5.81 -5.86
N LYS A 86 15.91 -6.90 -6.45
CA LYS A 86 16.49 -7.51 -7.65
C LYS A 86 15.70 -7.02 -8.87
N GLN A 87 16.24 -5.99 -9.53
CA GLN A 87 15.60 -5.31 -10.64
C GLN A 87 16.36 -5.52 -11.95
N GLU A 88 15.65 -5.51 -13.07
CA GLU A 88 16.27 -5.37 -14.39
C GLU A 88 16.79 -3.94 -14.61
N ARG A 89 17.74 -3.79 -15.54
CA ARG A 89 18.39 -2.51 -15.83
C ARG A 89 17.38 -1.41 -16.22
N CYS A 90 16.34 -1.76 -16.99
CA CYS A 90 15.29 -0.83 -17.39
C CYS A 90 14.54 -0.25 -16.18
N MET A 91 14.24 -1.08 -15.19
CA MET A 91 13.54 -0.67 -13.97
C MET A 91 14.40 0.25 -13.10
N VAL A 92 15.69 -0.07 -12.96
CA VAL A 92 16.64 0.80 -12.24
C VAL A 92 16.72 2.19 -12.90
N GLN A 93 16.80 2.23 -14.24
CA GLN A 93 16.84 3.48 -15.00
C GLN A 93 15.53 4.26 -14.87
N PHE A 94 14.39 3.58 -14.90
CA PHE A 94 13.08 4.19 -14.73
C PHE A 94 12.94 4.86 -13.35
N VAL A 95 13.26 4.14 -12.27
CA VAL A 95 13.23 4.66 -10.90
C VAL A 95 14.18 5.85 -10.72
N GLN A 96 15.38 5.79 -11.30
CA GLN A 96 16.32 6.91 -11.28
C GLN A 96 15.77 8.14 -12.03
N GLY A 97 15.08 7.91 -13.15
CA GLY A 97 14.41 8.96 -13.92
C GLY A 97 13.31 9.66 -13.12
N LEU A 98 12.52 8.91 -12.34
CA LEU A 98 11.52 9.48 -11.44
C LEU A 98 12.16 10.38 -10.36
N GLY A 99 13.28 9.95 -9.77
CA GLY A 99 13.98 10.74 -8.75
C GLY A 99 14.58 12.06 -9.26
N GLY A 100 14.73 12.22 -10.57
CA GLY A 100 15.21 13.45 -11.21
C GLY A 100 14.11 14.47 -11.54
N ASN A 101 12.83 14.10 -11.40
CA ASN A 101 11.72 14.99 -11.71
C ASN A 101 11.40 15.90 -10.50
N PRO A 102 11.50 17.24 -10.63
CA PRO A 102 11.20 18.15 -9.53
C PRO A 102 9.71 18.23 -9.18
N ASP A 103 8.82 17.93 -10.13
CA ASP A 103 7.37 18.10 -9.98
C ASP A 103 6.68 16.83 -9.43
N TYR A 104 7.34 15.68 -9.53
CA TYR A 104 6.79 14.40 -9.07
C TYR A 104 7.90 13.50 -8.52
N ARG A 105 7.82 13.19 -7.23
CA ARG A 105 8.82 12.43 -6.51
C ARG A 105 8.17 11.40 -5.58
N PRO A 106 7.74 10.24 -6.10
CA PRO A 106 7.15 9.21 -5.28
C PRO A 106 8.20 8.60 -4.34
N GLU A 107 7.75 8.07 -3.21
CA GLU A 107 8.59 7.23 -2.36
C GLU A 107 8.82 5.89 -3.05
N VAL A 108 10.07 5.42 -3.10
CA VAL A 108 10.40 4.14 -3.71
C VAL A 108 10.88 3.18 -2.62
N VAL A 109 10.08 2.14 -2.37
CA VAL A 109 10.34 1.13 -1.36
C VAL A 109 10.78 -0.16 -2.04
N THR A 110 11.90 -0.72 -1.57
CA THR A 110 12.45 -1.97 -2.11
C THR A 110 12.37 -3.09 -1.10
N TYR A 111 11.83 -4.24 -1.53
CA TYR A 111 11.77 -5.46 -0.70
C TYR A 111 12.69 -6.56 -1.25
N PRO A 112 13.16 -7.49 -0.40
CA PRO A 112 13.91 -8.66 -0.83
C PRO A 112 13.21 -9.43 -1.96
N TYR A 113 13.96 -9.89 -2.97
CA TYR A 113 13.40 -10.65 -4.09
C TYR A 113 12.64 -11.92 -3.67
N VAL A 114 13.07 -12.56 -2.59
CA VAL A 114 12.40 -13.74 -2.04
C VAL A 114 10.94 -13.48 -1.66
N ASP A 115 10.60 -12.22 -1.37
CA ASP A 115 9.24 -11.82 -1.03
C ASP A 115 8.32 -11.68 -2.24
N PHE A 116 8.86 -11.67 -3.47
CA PHE A 116 8.11 -11.63 -4.72
C PHE A 116 8.02 -13.02 -5.37
N GLY A 117 8.43 -14.09 -4.66
CA GLY A 117 8.35 -15.44 -5.19
C GLY A 117 6.90 -15.87 -5.40
N LEU A 118 6.56 -16.38 -6.59
CA LEU A 118 5.18 -16.73 -6.97
C LEU A 118 4.44 -17.55 -5.90
N GLU A 119 5.06 -18.62 -5.40
CA GLU A 119 4.43 -19.48 -4.39
C GLU A 119 4.31 -18.78 -3.02
N VAL A 120 5.28 -17.92 -2.68
CA VAL A 120 5.21 -17.11 -1.46
C VAL A 120 4.08 -16.09 -1.56
N SER A 121 3.97 -15.39 -2.68
CA SER A 121 2.91 -14.39 -2.92
C SER A 121 1.53 -15.04 -3.01
N LYS A 122 1.40 -16.21 -3.64
CA LYS A 122 0.16 -17.01 -3.61
C LYS A 122 -0.23 -17.37 -2.18
N GLN A 123 0.70 -17.89 -1.39
CA GLN A 123 0.42 -18.27 -0.01
C GLN A 123 0.03 -17.05 0.84
N ARG A 124 0.65 -15.89 0.64
CA ARG A 124 0.24 -14.63 1.29
C ARG A 124 -1.16 -14.21 0.87
N LEU A 125 -1.47 -14.23 -0.42
CA LEU A 125 -2.82 -13.95 -0.89
C LEU A 125 -3.85 -14.95 -0.33
N LEU A 126 -3.45 -16.22 -0.12
CA LEU A 126 -4.25 -17.27 0.49
C LEU A 126 -4.24 -17.29 2.03
N SER A 127 -3.45 -16.46 2.70
CA SER A 127 -3.48 -16.28 4.15
C SER A 127 -3.96 -14.89 4.59
N ALA A 128 -3.92 -13.89 3.71
CA ALA A 128 -4.36 -12.52 3.93
C ALA A 128 -5.78 -12.45 4.51
N HIS A 129 -6.01 -11.45 5.35
CA HIS A 129 -7.32 -11.25 5.97
C HIS A 129 -8.20 -10.40 5.03
N PHE A 130 -9.21 -11.03 4.45
CA PHE A 130 -10.19 -10.33 3.62
C PHE A 130 -11.45 -10.04 4.45
N PRO A 131 -11.70 -8.79 4.87
CA PRO A 131 -12.83 -8.44 5.72
C PRO A 131 -14.19 -8.71 5.07
N PHE A 132 -14.23 -8.88 3.74
CA PHE A 132 -15.42 -9.25 2.97
C PHE A 132 -15.68 -10.77 2.91
N LEU A 133 -14.72 -11.61 3.30
CA LEU A 133 -14.92 -13.06 3.35
C LEU A 133 -15.47 -13.48 4.73
N PRO A 134 -16.49 -14.36 4.77
CA PRO A 134 -16.95 -14.92 6.04
C PRO A 134 -15.82 -15.63 6.80
N PRO A 135 -15.71 -15.48 8.13
CA PRO A 135 -14.65 -16.10 8.93
C PRO A 135 -14.61 -17.63 8.86
N ALA A 136 -15.72 -18.26 8.44
CA ALA A 136 -15.90 -19.71 8.35
C ALA A 136 -15.71 -20.26 6.93
N VAL A 137 -15.21 -19.46 5.98
CA VAL A 137 -14.95 -19.93 4.61
C VAL A 137 -13.89 -21.03 4.62
N SER A 138 -14.17 -22.15 3.97
CA SER A 138 -13.17 -23.21 3.83
C SER A 138 -12.03 -22.77 2.91
N GLU A 139 -10.84 -23.35 3.07
CA GLU A 139 -9.69 -23.06 2.21
C GLU A 139 -10.03 -23.25 0.73
N ARG A 140 -10.83 -24.28 0.40
CA ARG A 140 -11.31 -24.56 -0.96
C ARG A 140 -12.18 -23.44 -1.51
N GLU A 141 -13.12 -22.93 -0.73
CA GLU A 141 -14.02 -21.84 -1.15
C GLU A 141 -13.23 -20.54 -1.31
N ARG A 142 -12.26 -20.28 -0.43
CA ARG A 142 -11.35 -19.14 -0.52
C ARG A 142 -10.50 -19.19 -1.79
N ILE A 143 -9.89 -20.34 -2.08
CA ILE A 143 -9.12 -20.55 -3.32
C ILE A 143 -10.04 -20.32 -4.53
N SER A 144 -11.25 -20.89 -4.52
CA SER A 144 -12.21 -20.75 -5.62
C SER A 144 -12.65 -19.29 -5.82
N TYR A 145 -12.82 -18.54 -4.74
CA TYR A 145 -13.17 -17.12 -4.80
C TYR A 145 -12.01 -16.31 -5.37
N LEU A 146 -10.81 -16.45 -4.80
CA LEU A 146 -9.63 -15.71 -5.25
C LEU A 146 -9.24 -16.06 -6.67
N SER A 147 -9.38 -17.32 -7.10
CA SER A 147 -9.14 -17.71 -8.50
C SER A 147 -10.17 -17.14 -9.48
N SER A 148 -11.35 -16.73 -8.98
CA SER A 148 -12.35 -16.03 -9.80
C SER A 148 -12.09 -14.52 -9.86
N CYS A 149 -11.44 -13.96 -8.84
CA CYS A 149 -11.07 -12.55 -8.78
C CYS A 149 -9.71 -12.24 -9.38
N ILE A 150 -8.76 -13.18 -9.38
CA ILE A 150 -7.35 -12.97 -9.76
C ILE A 150 -6.91 -14.12 -10.67
N SER A 151 -6.39 -13.79 -11.84
CA SER A 151 -5.86 -14.78 -12.77
C SER A 151 -4.49 -15.28 -12.31
N PHE A 152 -4.46 -16.46 -11.68
CA PHE A 152 -3.21 -17.10 -11.27
C PHE A 152 -2.27 -17.49 -12.43
N ASP A 153 -2.73 -17.36 -13.68
CA ASP A 153 -1.97 -17.57 -14.91
C ASP A 153 -0.99 -16.41 -15.23
N SER A 154 -1.06 -15.30 -14.50
CA SER A 154 -0.16 -14.15 -14.62
C SER A 154 0.85 -14.12 -13.46
N PRO A 155 2.01 -14.80 -13.58
CA PRO A 155 2.96 -14.94 -12.48
C PRO A 155 3.51 -13.61 -11.97
N LEU A 156 3.77 -12.62 -12.81
CA LEU A 156 4.33 -11.34 -12.36
C LEU A 156 3.29 -10.51 -11.60
N MET A 157 2.03 -10.53 -12.05
CA MET A 157 0.91 -9.92 -11.34
C MET A 157 0.64 -10.61 -10.00
N VAL A 158 0.73 -11.93 -9.91
CA VAL A 158 0.56 -12.64 -8.62
C VAL A 158 1.75 -12.37 -7.70
N SER A 159 2.92 -12.12 -8.26
CA SER A 159 4.13 -11.76 -7.52
C SER A 159 4.17 -10.29 -7.10
N SER A 160 3.38 -9.40 -7.70
CA SER A 160 3.46 -7.96 -7.44
C SER A 160 2.92 -7.52 -6.08
N PRO A 161 1.89 -8.11 -5.44
CA PRO A 161 1.41 -7.66 -4.14
C PRO A 161 2.53 -7.54 -3.09
N PRO A 162 2.56 -6.44 -2.31
CA PRO A 162 3.62 -6.20 -1.36
C PRO A 162 3.56 -7.19 -0.17
N PRO A 163 4.68 -7.38 0.56
CA PRO A 163 4.76 -8.39 1.62
C PRO A 163 3.93 -8.08 2.87
N SER A 164 3.49 -6.83 3.02
CA SER A 164 2.74 -6.32 4.17
C SER A 164 1.21 -6.43 4.03
N TRP A 165 0.71 -7.09 2.99
CA TRP A 165 -0.72 -7.41 2.82
C TRP A 165 -1.13 -8.72 3.51
#